data_AF-A0A229W0T8-F1
#
_entry.id   AF-A0A229W0T8-F1
#
_cell.length_a   1.000
_cell.length_b   1.000
_cell.length_c   1.000
_cell.angle_alpha   90.00
_cell.angle_beta   90.00
_cell.angle_gamma   90.00
#
_symmetry.space_group_name_H-M   'P 1'
#
loop_
_entity.id
_entity.type
_entity.pdbx_description
1 polymer ?
#
loop_
_entity_poly.entity_id
_entity_poly.type
_entity_poly.pdbx_seq_one_letter_code
_entity_poly.pdbx_strand_id
1 'polypeptide(L)'
;MLIDTSQVTTLASKLAAAPKKKQLLVTAAIKKGAQDIKTAIKTDVSGSSNRGIAKIPIAYEMKQEGVNIEADIAPTKGGAGNLANIAFFGTSKGGGTHQFYEHGKEQLDTIAHYVHQAATGL
;
A
#
# COMPACT_ATOMS: atom_id res chain seq x y z
N MET A 1 -38.93 -40.01 2.10
CA MET A 1 -37.50 -39.97 1.73
C MET A 1 -37.03 -38.54 1.90
N LEU A 2 -36.15 -38.27 2.88
CA LEU A 2 -35.55 -36.94 3.09
C LEU A 2 -34.27 -36.89 2.24
N ILE A 3 -34.18 -35.94 1.31
CA ILE A 3 -32.96 -35.72 0.52
C ILE A 3 -32.05 -34.80 1.32
N ASP A 4 -30.82 -35.24 1.60
CA ASP A 4 -29.78 -34.40 2.22
C ASP A 4 -29.27 -33.37 1.20
N THR A 5 -29.43 -32.09 1.53
CA THR A 5 -29.01 -30.94 0.69
C THR A 5 -27.88 -30.13 1.34
N SER A 6 -27.37 -30.56 2.50
CA SER A 6 -26.38 -29.81 3.30
C SER A 6 -25.10 -29.47 2.52
N GLN A 7 -24.63 -30.39 1.66
CA GLN A 7 -23.45 -30.19 0.83
C GLN A 7 -23.68 -29.14 -0.26
N VAL A 8 -24.87 -29.08 -0.87
CA VAL A 8 -25.24 -28.09 -1.89
C VAL A 8 -25.31 -26.69 -1.27
N THR A 9 -25.94 -26.57 -0.09
CA THR A 9 -26.00 -25.30 0.66
C THR A 9 -24.61 -24.81 1.08
N THR A 10 -23.74 -25.73 1.49
CA THR A 10 -22.34 -25.42 1.83
C THR A 10 -21.57 -24.95 0.60
N LEU A 11 -21.74 -25.62 -0.54
CA LEU A 11 -21.11 -25.23 -1.80
C LEU A 11 -21.58 -23.85 -2.27
N ALA A 12 -22.90 -23.60 -2.27
CA ALA A 12 -23.49 -22.31 -2.63
C ALA A 12 -22.95 -21.17 -1.73
N SER A 13 -22.82 -21.43 -0.43
CA SER A 13 -22.26 -20.46 0.52
C SER A 13 -20.78 -20.18 0.25
N LYS A 14 -19.99 -21.21 -0.08
CA LYS A 14 -18.58 -21.06 -0.47
C LYS A 14 -18.43 -20.29 -1.78
N LEU A 15 -19.29 -20.56 -2.77
CA LEU A 15 -19.31 -19.85 -4.05
C LEU A 15 -19.69 -18.37 -3.86
N ALA A 16 -20.71 -18.07 -3.05
CA ALA A 16 -21.11 -16.70 -2.76
C ALA A 16 -20.04 -15.90 -1.98
N ALA A 17 -19.23 -16.57 -1.17
CA ALA A 17 -18.16 -15.94 -0.39
C ALA A 17 -16.85 -15.76 -1.17
N ALA A 18 -16.65 -16.50 -2.27
CA ALA A 18 -15.39 -16.49 -3.01
C ALA A 18 -15.00 -15.08 -3.53
N PRO A 19 -15.89 -14.29 -4.17
CA PRO A 19 -15.56 -12.93 -4.61
C PRO A 19 -15.17 -12.01 -3.44
N LYS A 20 -15.86 -12.10 -2.31
CA LYS A 20 -15.57 -11.29 -1.10
C LYS A 20 -14.20 -11.63 -0.52
N LYS A 21 -13.88 -12.92 -0.42
CA LYS A 21 -12.58 -13.38 0.08
C LYS A 21 -11.45 -12.90 -0.83
N LYS A 22 -11.67 -12.94 -2.15
CA LYS A 22 -10.69 -12.48 -3.14
C LYS A 22 -10.47 -10.97 -3.08
N GLN A 23 -11.54 -10.17 -2.96
CA GLN A 23 -11.43 -8.73 -2.72
C GLN A 23 -10.59 -8.42 -1.47
N LEU A 24 -10.83 -9.11 -0.36
CA LEU A 24 -10.03 -8.93 0.86
C LEU A 24 -8.54 -9.27 0.65
N LEU A 25 -8.23 -10.27 -0.17
CA LEU A 25 -6.84 -10.60 -0.50
C LEU A 25 -6.19 -9.52 -1.37
N VAL A 26 -6.92 -8.95 -2.34
CA VAL A 26 -6.44 -7.83 -3.15
C VAL A 26 -6.19 -6.60 -2.25
N THR A 27 -7.13 -6.27 -1.36
CA THR A 27 -6.95 -5.19 -0.38
C THR A 27 -5.72 -5.43 0.52
N ALA A 28 -5.51 -6.67 0.96
CA ALA A 28 -4.35 -7.03 1.77
C ALA A 28 -3.04 -6.89 1.00
N ALA A 29 -3.00 -7.28 -0.28
CA ALA A 29 -1.83 -7.10 -1.14
C ALA A 29 -1.48 -5.61 -1.32
N ILE A 30 -2.48 -4.77 -1.61
CA ILE A 30 -2.28 -3.32 -1.75
C ILE A 30 -1.81 -2.70 -0.43
N LYS A 31 -2.43 -3.06 0.69
CA LYS A 31 -2.01 -2.60 2.03
C LYS A 31 -0.57 -2.98 2.35
N LYS A 32 -0.16 -4.21 2.01
CA LYS A 32 1.21 -4.68 2.20
C LYS A 32 2.18 -3.86 1.35
N GLY A 33 1.87 -3.66 0.07
CA GLY A 33 2.63 -2.79 -0.83
C GLY A 33 2.81 -1.38 -0.27
N ALA A 34 1.72 -0.75 0.16
CA ALA A 34 1.75 0.58 0.74
C ALA A 34 2.60 0.67 2.02
N GLN A 35 2.52 -0.34 2.88
CA GLN A 35 3.36 -0.43 4.07
C GLN A 35 4.84 -0.59 3.71
N ASP A 36 5.17 -1.36 2.69
CA ASP A 36 6.55 -1.58 2.26
C ASP A 36 7.14 -0.31 1.64
N ILE A 37 6.40 0.38 0.76
CA ILE A 37 6.80 1.69 0.20
C ILE A 37 6.98 2.72 1.32
N LYS A 38 6.01 2.83 2.24
CA LYS A 38 6.12 3.72 3.41
C LYS A 38 7.40 3.44 4.20
N THR A 39 7.71 2.16 4.42
CA THR A 39 8.88 1.74 5.20
C THR A 39 10.16 2.11 4.46
N ALA A 40 10.23 1.88 3.15
CA ALA A 40 11.38 2.22 2.32
C ALA A 40 11.66 3.74 2.33
N ILE A 41 10.63 4.57 2.08
CA ILE A 41 10.76 6.03 2.14
C ILE A 41 11.20 6.46 3.55
N LYS A 42 10.60 5.88 4.59
CA LYS A 42 10.94 6.23 5.99
C LYS A 42 12.40 5.89 6.32
N THR A 43 12.88 4.73 5.86
CA THR A 43 14.26 4.30 6.04
C THR A 43 15.21 5.25 5.31
N ASP A 44 14.91 5.61 4.06
CA ASP A 44 15.71 6.52 3.25
C ASP A 44 15.88 7.88 3.95
N VAL A 45 14.76 8.55 4.28
CA VAL A 45 14.85 9.86 4.96
C VAL A 45 15.55 9.74 6.32
N SER A 46 15.40 8.62 7.04
CA SER A 46 16.06 8.40 8.34
C SER A 46 17.59 8.35 8.26
N GLY A 47 18.14 8.01 7.09
CA GLY A 47 19.58 8.03 6.82
C GLY A 47 20.17 9.43 6.61
N SER A 48 19.32 10.47 6.54
CA SER A 48 19.75 11.85 6.36
C SER A 48 20.67 12.34 7.49
N SER A 49 21.75 13.03 7.12
CA SER A 49 22.58 13.80 8.05
C SER A 49 21.85 15.01 8.65
N ASN A 50 20.81 15.51 7.98
CA ASN A 50 19.92 16.53 8.50
C ASN A 50 18.88 15.90 9.43
N ARG A 51 18.95 16.25 10.72
CA ARG A 51 18.07 15.74 11.79
C ARG A 51 16.59 16.05 11.60
N GLY A 52 16.24 17.12 10.88
CA GLY A 52 14.86 17.44 10.55
C GLY A 52 14.30 16.47 9.51
N ILE A 53 15.05 16.26 8.43
CA ILE A 53 14.71 15.30 7.36
C ILE A 53 14.64 13.87 7.91
N ALA A 54 15.60 13.48 8.76
CA ALA A 54 15.61 12.17 9.42
C ALA A 54 14.34 11.84 10.22
N LYS A 55 13.61 12.88 10.62
CA LYS A 55 12.38 12.75 11.41
C LYS A 55 11.10 12.91 10.59
N ILE A 56 11.17 13.08 9.27
CA ILE A 56 9.98 13.22 8.42
C ILE A 56 9.04 12.02 8.66
N PRO A 57 7.81 12.26 9.14
CA PRO A 57 6.81 11.21 9.29
C PRO A 57 6.21 10.85 7.92
N ILE A 58 6.12 9.56 7.61
CA ILE A 58 5.48 9.03 6.40
C ILE A 58 4.29 8.16 6.82
N ALA A 59 3.15 8.35 6.18
CA ALA A 59 1.94 7.58 6.42
C ALA A 59 1.37 7.05 5.10
N TYR A 60 0.41 6.14 5.20
CA TYR A 60 -0.48 5.83 4.09
C TYR A 60 -1.93 5.76 4.57
N GLU A 61 -2.85 6.03 3.67
CA GLU A 61 -4.28 5.89 3.87
C GLU A 61 -4.87 4.97 2.80
N MET A 62 -5.69 4.01 3.21
CA MET A 62 -6.41 3.12 2.28
C MET A 62 -7.76 3.74 1.93
N LYS A 63 -8.06 3.82 0.64
CA LYS A 63 -9.39 4.23 0.13
C LYS A 63 -9.98 3.06 -0.65
N GLN A 64 -11.26 2.79 -0.42
CA GLN A 64 -11.97 1.73 -1.14
C GLN A 64 -13.32 2.26 -1.62
N GLU A 65 -13.50 2.28 -2.94
CA GLU A 65 -14.72 2.74 -3.61
C GLU A 65 -15.18 1.65 -4.57
N GLY A 66 -16.14 0.83 -4.11
CA GLY A 66 -16.58 -0.35 -4.85
C GLY A 66 -15.43 -1.34 -5.08
N VAL A 67 -15.01 -1.49 -6.34
CA VAL A 67 -13.90 -2.36 -6.76
C VAL A 67 -12.55 -1.63 -6.83
N ASN A 68 -12.55 -0.30 -6.72
CA ASN A 68 -11.33 0.48 -6.70
C ASN A 68 -10.75 0.47 -5.29
N ILE A 69 -9.48 0.06 -5.18
CA ILE A 69 -8.74 0.05 -3.92
C ILE A 69 -7.45 0.83 -4.15
N GLU A 70 -7.25 1.88 -3.36
CA GLU A 70 -6.11 2.77 -3.48
C GLU A 70 -5.39 2.90 -2.13
N ALA A 71 -4.09 3.16 -2.19
CA ALA A 71 -3.29 3.53 -1.03
C ALA A 71 -2.55 4.83 -1.32
N ASP A 72 -2.91 5.89 -0.62
CA ASP A 72 -2.28 7.20 -0.72
C ASP A 72 -1.13 7.26 0.28
N ILE A 73 0.11 7.40 -0.19
CA ILE A 73 1.32 7.38 0.65
C ILE A 73 1.93 8.77 0.62
N ALA A 74 2.07 9.39 1.78
CA ALA A 74 2.54 10.77 1.87
C ALA A 74 3.21 11.10 3.21
N PRO A 75 4.06 12.13 3.24
CA PRO A 75 4.48 12.76 4.48
C PRO A 75 3.30 13.36 5.23
N THR A 76 3.25 13.21 6.56
CA THR A 76 2.18 13.85 7.34
C THR A 76 2.45 15.34 7.49
N LYS A 77 1.42 16.18 7.38
CA LYS A 77 1.55 17.63 7.50
C LYS A 77 2.04 18.05 8.89
N GLY A 78 2.83 19.12 8.95
CA GLY A 78 3.30 19.72 10.20
C GLY A 78 4.66 19.18 10.67
N GLY A 79 5.31 19.96 11.54
CA GLY A 79 6.61 19.62 12.11
C GLY A 79 7.66 19.30 11.05
N ALA A 80 8.34 18.17 11.21
CA ALA A 80 9.34 17.69 10.26
C ALA A 80 8.76 17.39 8.86
N GLY A 81 7.47 17.07 8.75
CA GLY A 81 6.83 16.80 7.47
C GLY A 81 6.86 17.99 6.50
N ASN A 82 6.96 19.22 7.02
CA ASN A 82 7.11 20.42 6.19
C ASN A 82 8.45 20.47 5.43
N LEU A 83 9.42 19.62 5.79
CA LEU A 83 10.71 19.50 5.11
C LEU A 83 10.66 18.51 3.94
N ALA A 84 9.56 17.80 3.73
CA ALA A 84 9.48 16.74 2.71
C ALA A 84 9.82 17.22 1.30
N ASN A 85 9.29 18.38 0.88
CA ASN A 85 9.60 18.89 -0.46
C ASN A 85 11.10 19.20 -0.62
N ILE A 86 11.77 19.66 0.45
CA ILE A 86 13.22 19.88 0.43
C ILE A 86 13.95 18.53 0.39
N ALA A 87 13.51 17.53 1.14
CA ALA A 87 14.13 16.21 1.16
C ALA A 87 14.07 15.51 -0.20
N PHE A 88 12.90 15.50 -0.84
CA PHE A 88 12.62 14.72 -2.05
C PHE A 88 12.88 15.48 -3.35
N PHE A 89 12.56 16.77 -3.40
CA PHE A 89 12.64 17.57 -4.64
C PHE A 89 13.71 18.65 -4.59
N GLY A 90 14.17 19.01 -3.40
CA GLY A 90 15.23 19.99 -3.20
C GLY A 90 14.78 21.43 -3.47
N THR A 91 15.77 22.31 -3.43
CA THR A 91 15.65 23.74 -3.68
C THR A 91 16.92 24.24 -4.35
N SER A 92 16.97 25.52 -4.74
CA SER A 92 18.21 26.15 -5.21
C SER A 92 19.34 26.17 -4.17
N LYS A 93 19.02 25.92 -2.90
CA LYS A 93 19.98 25.88 -1.78
C LYS A 93 20.34 24.45 -1.34
N GLY A 94 19.94 23.43 -2.11
CA GLY A 94 20.18 22.01 -1.83
C GLY A 94 18.92 21.24 -1.41
N GLY A 95 19.11 19.96 -1.07
CA GLY A 95 18.04 18.96 -0.90
C GLY A 95 17.86 18.09 -2.14
N GLY A 96 16.80 17.30 -2.19
CA GLY A 96 16.50 16.39 -3.32
C GLY A 96 17.41 15.16 -3.35
N THR A 97 17.93 14.75 -2.19
CA THR A 97 18.87 13.63 -2.06
C THR A 97 18.19 12.33 -1.63
N HIS A 98 16.90 12.37 -1.34
CA HIS A 98 16.10 11.22 -0.95
C HIS A 98 15.07 10.92 -2.04
N GLN A 99 14.79 9.64 -2.22
CA GLN A 99 13.84 9.17 -3.21
C GLN A 99 12.43 9.16 -2.65
N PHE A 100 11.44 9.30 -3.53
CA PHE A 100 10.03 9.22 -3.13
C PHE A 100 9.26 8.32 -4.10
N TYR A 101 9.23 8.68 -5.39
CA TYR A 101 8.50 7.92 -6.40
C TYR A 101 9.21 6.61 -6.76
N GLU A 102 10.52 6.58 -6.63
CA GLU A 102 11.38 5.47 -6.99
C GLU A 102 11.11 4.27 -6.08
N HIS A 103 10.92 4.49 -4.78
CA HIS A 103 10.50 3.45 -3.83
C HIS A 103 9.15 2.82 -4.22
N GLY A 104 8.23 3.62 -4.77
CA GLY A 104 6.97 3.12 -5.31
C GLY A 104 7.16 2.30 -6.59
N LYS A 105 8.00 2.79 -7.50
CA LYS A 105 8.31 2.13 -8.76
C LYS A 105 9.00 0.78 -8.55
N GLU A 106 9.93 0.69 -7.62
CA GLU A 106 10.62 -0.55 -7.25
C GLU A 106 9.67 -1.62 -6.70
N GLN A 107 8.60 -1.20 -6.01
CA GLN A 107 7.60 -2.11 -5.46
C GLN A 107 6.49 -2.48 -6.44
N LEU A 108 6.36 -1.78 -7.57
CA LEU A 108 5.23 -1.91 -8.48
C LEU A 108 5.03 -3.33 -8.97
N ASP A 109 6.10 -3.98 -9.46
CA ASP A 109 6.03 -5.33 -10.01
C ASP A 109 5.68 -6.37 -8.94
N THR A 110 6.21 -6.20 -7.72
CA THR A 110 5.91 -7.08 -6.58
C THR A 110 4.45 -6.96 -6.16
N ILE A 111 3.93 -5.73 -6.09
CA ILE A 111 2.53 -5.47 -5.75
C ILE A 111 1.62 -6.02 -6.85
N ALA A 112 1.94 -5.76 -8.11
CA ALA A 112 1.21 -6.28 -9.26
C ALA A 112 1.17 -7.82 -9.24
N HIS A 113 2.28 -8.46 -8.88
CA HIS A 113 2.34 -9.91 -8.71
C HIS A 113 1.41 -10.40 -7.59
N TYR A 114 1.44 -9.78 -6.41
CA TYR A 114 0.55 -10.17 -5.30
C TYR A 114 -0.92 -9.89 -5.59
N VAL A 115 -1.24 -8.78 -6.25
CA VAL A 115 -2.60 -8.48 -6.71
C VAL A 115 -3.03 -9.53 -7.73
N HIS A 116 -2.19 -9.87 -8.70
CA HIS A 116 -2.49 -10.90 -9.69
C HIS A 116 -2.74 -12.25 -9.02
N GLN A 117 -1.90 -12.68 -8.08
CA GLN A 117 -2.10 -13.92 -7.31
C GLN A 117 -3.38 -13.90 -6.47
N ALA A 118 -3.70 -12.76 -5.86
CA ALA A 118 -4.95 -12.58 -5.12
C ALA A 118 -6.18 -12.63 -6.04
N ALA A 119 -6.05 -12.10 -7.26
CA ALA A 119 -7.09 -12.03 -8.27
C ALA A 119 -7.26 -13.31 -9.11
N THR A 120 -6.26 -14.20 -9.15
CA THR A 120 -6.36 -15.42 -9.97
C THR A 120 -7.51 -16.29 -9.47
N GLY A 121 -8.45 -16.63 -10.36
CA GLY A 121 -9.69 -17.33 -10.03
C GLY A 121 -10.79 -16.45 -9.43
N LEU A 122 -10.78 -15.13 -9.71
CA LEU A 122 -11.98 -14.28 -9.72
C LEU A 122 -12.92 -14.68 -10.85
#